data_AF-C6H8B0-F1
#
_entry.id   AF-C6H8B0-F1
#
_cell.length_a   1.000
_cell.length_b   1.000
_cell.length_c   1.000
_cell.angle_alpha   90.00
_cell.angle_beta   90.00
_cell.angle_gamma   90.00
#
_symmetry.space_group_name_H-M   'P 1'
#
loop_
_entity.id
_entity.type
_entity.pdbx_description
1 polymer ?
#
loop_
_entity_poly.entity_id
_entity_poly.type
_entity_poly.pdbx_seq_one_letter_code
_entity_poly.pdbx_strand_id
1 'polypeptide(L)'
;MPDTDDEWSDKLGHANFTIRPEPYLPAARTVEAFDEHWNSWELARYNYAKHLTRISEHYGATSNIYRLTEEKWDSVEARWRENHNQLVTSLEDGKGNPVSLLHKPDIHPVEAIKIPHLDDKSKFPDRGDEDIVGPMSVAPVLQQSSYSSGKSLRKRTLFKFLQDLFSPSIKA
;
A
#
# COMPACT_ATOMS: atom_id res chain seq x y z
N MET A 1 -8.51 -26.37 -28.32
CA MET A 1 -8.38 -25.17 -27.46
C MET A 1 -8.73 -25.65 -26.07
N PRO A 2 -7.82 -25.67 -25.08
CA PRO A 2 -8.25 -26.01 -23.75
C PRO A 2 -9.07 -24.81 -23.24
N ASP A 3 -10.39 -24.98 -23.19
CA ASP A 3 -11.25 -24.12 -22.39
C ASP A 3 -10.79 -24.33 -20.95
N THR A 4 -9.90 -23.45 -20.50
CA THR A 4 -9.51 -23.34 -19.11
C THR A 4 -10.75 -22.84 -18.38
N ASP A 5 -11.54 -23.75 -17.81
CA ASP A 5 -12.54 -23.43 -16.80
C ASP A 5 -11.81 -22.64 -15.71
N ASP A 6 -11.88 -21.31 -15.78
CA ASP A 6 -11.34 -20.45 -14.74
C ASP A 6 -12.30 -20.62 -13.55
N GLU A 7 -11.87 -21.38 -12.54
CA GLU A 7 -12.65 -21.62 -11.30
C GLU A 7 -13.18 -20.31 -10.69
N TRP A 8 -12.51 -19.19 -10.97
CA TRP A 8 -12.93 -17.87 -10.52
C TRP A 8 -14.06 -17.26 -11.34
N SER A 9 -14.25 -17.67 -12.59
CA SER A 9 -15.37 -17.28 -13.43
C SER A 9 -16.69 -17.74 -12.81
N ASP A 10 -16.75 -18.96 -12.30
CA ASP A 10 -17.94 -19.49 -11.61
C ASP A 10 -18.21 -18.79 -10.27
N LYS A 11 -17.16 -18.47 -9.52
CA LYS A 11 -17.27 -17.85 -8.19
C LYS A 11 -17.60 -16.35 -8.25
N LEU A 12 -16.91 -15.61 -9.11
CA LEU A 12 -16.99 -14.14 -9.19
C LEU A 12 -17.92 -13.66 -10.30
N GLY A 13 -18.24 -14.49 -11.30
CA GLY A 13 -19.09 -14.12 -12.42
C GLY A 13 -18.60 -12.84 -13.13
N HIS A 14 -19.45 -11.83 -13.21
CA HIS A 14 -19.11 -10.54 -13.81
C HIS A 14 -18.11 -9.70 -13.00
N ALA A 15 -17.84 -10.05 -11.73
CA ALA A 15 -16.80 -9.43 -10.92
C ALA A 15 -15.42 -10.07 -11.14
N ASN A 16 -15.32 -11.08 -12.01
CA ASN A 16 -14.05 -11.72 -12.31
C ASN A 16 -13.06 -10.73 -12.94
N PHE A 17 -11.78 -10.82 -12.57
CA PHE A 17 -10.76 -9.86 -12.98
C PHE A 17 -9.43 -10.55 -13.28
N THR A 18 -8.62 -9.85 -14.08
CA THR A 18 -7.24 -10.23 -14.40
C THR A 18 -6.34 -9.03 -14.16
N ILE A 19 -5.40 -9.15 -13.22
CA ILE A 19 -4.40 -8.12 -12.97
C ILE A 19 -3.25 -8.28 -13.96
N ARG A 20 -2.86 -7.17 -14.57
CA ARG A 20 -1.68 -7.10 -15.45
C ARG A 20 -0.54 -6.38 -14.71
N PRO A 21 0.72 -6.84 -14.83
CA PRO A 21 1.14 -8.07 -15.52
C PRO A 21 0.66 -9.34 -14.78
N GLU A 22 0.45 -10.41 -15.55
CA GLU A 22 0.15 -11.74 -14.99
C GLU A 22 1.42 -12.39 -14.45
N PRO A 23 1.34 -13.30 -13.45
CA PRO A 23 2.51 -14.02 -12.97
C PRO A 23 3.22 -14.74 -14.11
N TYR A 24 4.52 -14.51 -14.24
CA TYR A 24 5.36 -15.15 -15.24
C TYR A 24 6.69 -15.59 -14.65
N LEU A 25 7.30 -16.59 -15.27
CA LEU A 25 8.67 -17.00 -15.00
C LEU A 25 9.56 -16.43 -16.12
N PRO A 26 10.49 -15.50 -15.81
CA PRO A 26 11.45 -14.98 -16.79
C PRO A 26 12.25 -16.10 -17.46
N ALA A 27 12.42 -16.01 -18.78
CA ALA A 27 13.21 -16.97 -19.54
C ALA A 27 14.73 -16.80 -19.30
N ALA A 28 15.16 -15.56 -19.09
CA ALA A 28 16.54 -15.22 -18.79
C ALA A 28 16.80 -15.28 -17.27
N ARG A 29 17.95 -15.83 -16.88
CA ARG A 29 18.43 -15.91 -15.49
C ARG A 29 19.53 -14.89 -15.24
N THR A 30 19.29 -13.66 -15.66
CA THR A 30 20.20 -12.53 -15.45
C THR A 30 19.71 -11.68 -14.28
N VAL A 31 20.60 -10.87 -13.70
CA VAL A 31 20.23 -9.90 -12.65
C VAL A 31 19.19 -8.90 -13.18
N GLU A 32 19.32 -8.46 -14.43
CA GLU A 32 18.34 -7.57 -15.07
C GLU A 32 16.95 -8.21 -15.15
N ALA A 33 16.86 -9.49 -15.54
CA ALA A 33 15.58 -10.21 -15.60
C ALA A 33 14.96 -10.40 -14.21
N PHE A 34 15.79 -10.51 -13.17
CA PHE A 34 15.33 -10.55 -11.77
C PHE A 34 14.73 -9.20 -11.34
N ASP A 35 15.40 -8.09 -11.64
CA ASP A 35 14.91 -6.74 -11.32
C ASP A 35 13.62 -6.43 -12.09
N GLU A 36 13.55 -6.77 -13.38
CA GLU A 36 12.33 -6.63 -14.19
C GLU A 36 11.17 -7.47 -13.64
N HIS A 37 11.45 -8.69 -13.18
CA HIS A 37 10.46 -9.54 -12.54
C HIS A 37 9.94 -8.91 -11.25
N TRP A 38 10.84 -8.39 -10.41
CA TRP A 38 10.45 -7.69 -9.19
C TRP A 38 9.57 -6.47 -9.50
N ASN A 39 10.01 -5.60 -10.41
CA ASN A 39 9.25 -4.43 -10.84
C ASN A 39 7.86 -4.79 -11.38
N SER A 40 7.77 -5.87 -12.16
CA SER A 40 6.50 -6.36 -12.69
C SER A 40 5.58 -6.88 -11.58
N TRP A 41 6.13 -7.59 -10.59
CA TRP A 41 5.39 -8.04 -9.42
C TRP A 41 4.86 -6.85 -8.60
N GLU A 42 5.67 -5.82 -8.36
CA GLU A 42 5.24 -4.60 -7.67
C GLU A 42 4.14 -3.86 -8.43
N LEU A 43 4.27 -3.75 -9.76
CA LEU A 43 3.25 -3.16 -10.60
C LEU A 43 1.92 -3.94 -10.53
N ALA A 44 1.98 -5.27 -10.49
CA ALA A 44 0.80 -6.10 -10.30
C ALA A 44 0.13 -5.84 -8.93
N ARG A 45 0.90 -5.78 -7.83
CA ARG A 45 0.38 -5.43 -6.49
C ARG A 45 -0.29 -4.06 -6.48
N TYR A 46 0.33 -3.08 -7.12
CA TYR A 46 -0.24 -1.73 -7.24
C TYR A 46 -1.56 -1.72 -8.03
N ASN A 47 -1.62 -2.45 -9.15
CA ASN A 47 -2.84 -2.56 -9.94
C ASN A 47 -3.95 -3.32 -9.20
N TYR A 48 -3.59 -4.34 -8.43
CA TYR A 48 -4.52 -5.02 -7.54
C TYR A 48 -5.08 -4.08 -6.46
N ALA A 49 -4.24 -3.29 -5.80
CA ALA A 49 -4.70 -2.35 -4.79
C ALA A 49 -5.73 -1.36 -5.36
N LYS A 50 -5.53 -0.87 -6.59
CA LYS A 50 -6.53 -0.04 -7.30
C LYS A 50 -7.84 -0.79 -7.54
N HIS A 51 -7.75 -2.05 -7.95
CA HIS A 51 -8.93 -2.88 -8.17
C HIS A 51 -9.69 -3.13 -6.86
N LEU A 52 -8.97 -3.43 -5.78
CA LEU A 52 -9.54 -3.66 -4.45
C LEU A 52 -10.31 -2.45 -3.93
N THR A 53 -9.79 -1.23 -4.14
CA THR A 53 -10.53 0.00 -3.81
C THR A 53 -11.87 0.06 -4.55
N ARG A 54 -11.88 -0.22 -5.86
CA ARG A 54 -13.13 -0.23 -6.65
C ARG A 54 -14.11 -1.29 -6.14
N ILE A 55 -13.64 -2.49 -5.85
CA ILE A 55 -14.50 -3.57 -5.31
C ILE A 55 -15.07 -3.16 -3.94
N SER A 56 -14.26 -2.54 -3.08
CA SER A 56 -14.73 -2.04 -1.78
C SER A 56 -15.79 -0.96 -1.91
N GLU A 57 -15.72 -0.10 -2.94
CA GLU A 57 -16.69 0.96 -3.20
C GLU A 57 -17.99 0.41 -3.81
N HIS A 58 -17.89 -0.55 -4.73
CA HIS A 58 -19.05 -1.10 -5.43
C HIS A 58 -19.83 -2.14 -4.62
N TYR A 59 -19.14 -3.00 -3.89
CA TYR A 59 -19.75 -4.13 -3.19
C TYR A 59 -19.68 -4.00 -1.66
N GLY A 60 -18.73 -3.21 -1.14
CA GLY A 60 -18.46 -3.11 0.30
C GLY A 60 -17.42 -4.13 0.78
N ALA A 61 -16.64 -3.75 1.78
CA ALA A 61 -15.55 -4.56 2.34
C ALA A 61 -16.01 -5.84 3.05
N THR A 62 -17.27 -5.92 3.49
CA THR A 62 -17.84 -7.11 4.14
C THR A 62 -18.56 -8.04 3.16
N SER A 63 -18.51 -7.76 1.85
CA SER A 63 -19.21 -8.54 0.84
C SER A 63 -18.49 -9.84 0.50
N ASN A 64 -19.25 -10.86 0.05
CA ASN A 64 -18.65 -12.11 -0.41
C ASN A 64 -17.78 -11.91 -1.66
N ILE A 65 -18.14 -10.96 -2.54
CA ILE A 65 -17.33 -10.61 -3.70
C ILE A 65 -15.97 -10.05 -3.27
N TYR A 66 -15.94 -9.14 -2.29
CA TYR A 66 -14.68 -8.62 -1.74
C TYR A 66 -13.80 -9.75 -1.20
N ARG A 67 -14.37 -10.65 -0.39
CA ARG A 67 -13.66 -11.82 0.15
C ARG A 67 -13.12 -12.74 -0.95
N LEU A 68 -13.91 -13.04 -1.97
CA LEU A 68 -13.50 -13.88 -3.11
C LEU A 68 -12.44 -13.19 -3.98
N THR A 69 -12.48 -11.86 -4.07
CA THR A 69 -11.45 -11.06 -4.75
C THR A 69 -10.10 -11.15 -4.03
N GLU A 70 -10.09 -11.12 -2.69
CA GLU A 70 -8.88 -11.37 -1.89
C GLU A 70 -8.38 -12.81 -2.08
N GLU A 71 -9.27 -13.80 -1.98
CA GLU A 71 -8.92 -15.21 -2.17
C GLU A 71 -8.30 -15.47 -3.56
N LYS A 72 -8.85 -14.85 -4.62
CA LYS A 72 -8.27 -14.91 -5.96
C LYS A 72 -6.88 -14.29 -6.00
N TRP A 73 -6.72 -13.13 -5.36
CA TRP A 73 -5.44 -12.43 -5.35
C TRP A 73 -4.36 -13.21 -4.60
N ASP A 74 -4.70 -13.84 -3.49
CA ASP A 74 -3.77 -14.69 -2.75
C ASP A 74 -3.21 -15.82 -3.62
N SER A 75 -4.04 -16.46 -4.45
CA SER A 75 -3.57 -17.46 -5.42
C SER A 75 -2.65 -16.88 -6.49
N VAL A 76 -2.90 -15.65 -6.95
CA VAL A 76 -2.05 -14.95 -7.92
C VAL A 76 -0.72 -14.55 -7.28
N GLU A 77 -0.74 -14.06 -6.04
CA GLU A 77 0.44 -13.67 -5.28
C GLU A 77 1.30 -14.87 -4.91
N ALA A 78 0.69 -16.01 -4.58
CA ALA A 78 1.40 -17.27 -4.35
C ALA A 78 2.21 -17.70 -5.59
N ARG A 79 1.62 -17.59 -6.80
CA ARG A 79 2.33 -17.87 -8.06
C ARG A 79 3.49 -16.91 -8.31
N TRP A 80 3.31 -15.62 -8.04
CA TRP A 80 4.41 -14.66 -8.10
C TRP A 80 5.55 -15.03 -7.16
N ARG A 81 5.23 -15.38 -5.91
CA ARG A 81 6.20 -15.78 -4.91
C ARG A 81 6.94 -17.07 -5.28
N GLU A 82 6.23 -18.04 -5.84
CA GLU A 82 6.83 -19.27 -6.34
C GLU A 82 7.81 -18.99 -7.48
N ASN A 83 7.39 -18.21 -8.49
CA ASN A 83 8.25 -17.82 -9.60
C ASN A 83 9.48 -17.06 -9.11
N HIS A 84 9.29 -16.14 -8.16
CA HIS A 84 10.38 -15.39 -7.55
C HIS A 84 11.37 -16.32 -6.82
N ASN A 85 10.88 -17.28 -6.02
CA ASN A 85 11.72 -18.25 -5.34
C ASN A 85 12.51 -19.12 -6.34
N GLN A 86 11.86 -19.55 -7.43
CA GLN A 86 12.53 -20.32 -8.49
C GLN A 86 13.64 -19.50 -9.16
N LEU A 87 13.41 -18.22 -9.43
CA LEU A 87 14.43 -17.31 -9.95
C LEU A 87 15.60 -17.16 -8.98
N VAL A 88 15.33 -16.91 -7.70
CA VAL A 88 16.37 -16.78 -6.66
C VAL A 88 17.21 -18.06 -6.59
N THR A 89 16.58 -19.24 -6.60
CA THR A 89 17.32 -20.52 -6.56
C THR A 89 18.13 -20.80 -7.83
N SER A 90 17.72 -20.26 -8.97
CA SER A 90 18.36 -20.47 -10.26
C SER A 90 19.41 -19.41 -10.59
N LEU A 91 19.48 -18.34 -9.80
CA LEU A 91 20.44 -17.28 -9.98
C LEU A 91 21.79 -17.73 -9.41
N GLU A 92 22.78 -17.83 -10.28
CA GLU A 92 24.15 -18.17 -9.93
C GLU A 92 25.04 -16.93 -10.08
N ASP A 93 25.94 -16.71 -9.13
CA ASP A 93 27.00 -15.74 -9.26
C ASP A 93 27.90 -16.20 -10.42
N GLY A 94 28.60 -15.29 -11.09
CA GLY A 94 29.52 -15.60 -12.20
C GLY A 94 30.69 -16.57 -11.86
N LYS A 95 30.68 -17.15 -10.65
CA LYS A 95 31.57 -18.21 -10.15
C LYS A 95 30.85 -19.57 -9.97
N GLY A 96 29.58 -19.69 -10.34
CA GLY A 96 28.76 -20.91 -10.20
C GLY A 96 28.24 -21.17 -8.78
N ASN A 97 28.28 -20.18 -7.89
CA ASN A 97 27.71 -20.27 -6.55
C ASN A 97 26.28 -19.70 -6.56
N PRO A 98 25.34 -20.21 -5.74
CA PRO A 98 24.02 -19.61 -5.64
C PRO A 98 24.12 -18.15 -5.15
N VAL A 99 23.50 -17.21 -5.88
CA VAL A 99 23.47 -15.81 -5.44
C VAL A 99 22.62 -15.72 -4.18
N SER A 100 23.24 -15.41 -3.06
CA SER A 100 22.51 -15.12 -1.83
C SER A 100 21.88 -13.73 -1.92
N LEU A 101 20.79 -13.61 -2.68
CA LEU A 101 19.95 -12.41 -2.75
C LEU A 101 19.23 -12.12 -1.42
N LEU A 102 19.17 -13.12 -0.54
CA LEU A 102 18.87 -12.93 0.88
C LEU A 102 20.09 -12.33 1.61
N HIS A 103 20.74 -11.33 1.01
CA HIS A 103 21.36 -10.31 1.84
C HIS A 103 20.20 -9.66 2.56
N LYS A 104 19.95 -10.10 3.81
CA LYS A 104 19.56 -9.13 4.82
C LYS A 104 20.52 -7.97 4.57
N PRO A 105 20.05 -6.75 4.20
CA PRO A 105 20.96 -5.64 4.25
C PRO A 105 21.64 -5.77 5.59
N ASP A 106 22.98 -5.73 5.60
CA ASP A 106 23.70 -5.49 6.82
C ASP A 106 23.24 -4.09 7.24
N ILE A 107 22.05 -4.05 7.84
CA ILE A 107 21.61 -3.02 8.72
C ILE A 107 22.53 -3.28 9.89
N HIS A 108 23.79 -2.89 9.73
CA HIS A 108 24.52 -2.24 10.80
C HIS A 108 23.45 -1.40 11.46
N PRO A 109 23.06 -1.71 12.71
CA PRO A 109 22.01 -0.97 13.39
C PRO A 109 22.43 0.47 13.25
N VAL A 110 21.77 1.21 12.35
CA VAL A 110 22.03 2.62 12.16
C VAL A 110 21.79 3.14 13.56
N GLU A 111 22.86 3.61 14.21
CA GLU A 111 22.79 4.06 15.60
C GLU A 111 21.51 4.86 15.71
N ALA A 112 20.56 4.37 16.52
CA ALA A 112 19.17 4.80 16.51
C ALA A 112 19.13 6.30 16.29
N ILE A 113 18.57 6.74 15.15
CA ILE A 113 18.60 8.15 14.73
C ILE A 113 18.17 8.97 15.94
N LYS A 114 19.13 9.64 16.58
CA LYS A 114 18.88 10.42 17.78
C LYS A 114 18.15 11.66 17.31
N ILE A 115 16.82 11.59 17.28
CA ILE A 115 15.96 12.74 17.06
C ILE A 115 16.40 13.77 18.11
N PRO A 116 16.94 14.94 17.70
CA PRO A 116 17.35 15.96 18.65
C PRO A 116 16.13 16.36 19.48
N HIS A 117 16.23 16.17 20.79
CA HIS A 117 15.16 16.48 21.72
C HIS A 117 15.06 18.00 21.85
N LEU A 118 14.09 18.61 21.16
CA LEU A 118 13.87 20.06 21.10
C LEU A 118 13.03 20.52 22.30
N ASP A 119 13.57 20.41 23.51
CA ASP A 119 12.98 20.97 24.73
C ASP A 119 13.71 22.27 25.15
N ASP A 120 13.88 23.18 24.19
CA ASP A 120 14.47 24.48 24.47
C ASP A 120 13.40 25.46 24.99
N LYS A 121 13.25 25.49 26.31
CA LYS A 121 12.32 26.39 27.04
C LYS A 121 12.62 27.88 26.82
N SER A 122 13.78 28.23 26.27
CA SER A 122 14.09 29.62 25.89
C SER A 122 13.36 30.02 24.59
N LYS A 123 13.21 29.08 23.66
CA LYS A 123 12.56 29.28 22.36
C LYS A 123 11.06 29.01 22.42
N PHE A 124 10.64 28.04 23.22
CA PHE A 124 9.24 27.68 23.45
C PHE A 124 8.94 27.69 24.95
N PRO A 125 8.72 28.88 25.56
CA PRO A 125 8.27 28.98 26.94
C PRO A 125 6.93 28.24 27.10
N ASP A 126 6.67 27.59 28.23
CA ASP A 126 5.41 26.89 28.55
C ASP A 126 4.23 27.85 28.81
N ARG A 127 4.21 29.00 28.13
CA ARG A 127 3.03 29.86 28.09
C ARG A 127 2.08 29.21 27.10
N GLY A 128 1.15 28.42 27.62
CA GLY A 128 0.04 27.90 26.84
C GLY A 128 -0.83 29.03 26.27
N ASP A 129 -2.05 28.70 25.87
CA ASP A 129 -2.94 29.63 25.17
C ASP A 129 -3.41 30.85 26.01
N GLU A 130 -2.94 30.99 27.25
CA GLU A 130 -3.32 32.04 28.20
C GLU A 130 -3.00 33.46 27.72
N ASP A 131 -1.94 33.64 26.91
CA ASP A 131 -1.58 34.93 26.29
C ASP A 131 -2.05 35.05 24.82
N ILE A 132 -2.72 34.03 24.25
CA ILE A 132 -3.08 33.98 22.81
C ILE A 132 -4.37 34.77 22.50
N VAL A 133 -5.20 35.05 23.50
CA VAL A 133 -6.49 35.73 23.33
C VAL A 133 -6.43 37.20 23.75
N GLY A 134 -6.31 38.09 22.76
CA GLY A 134 -6.65 39.51 22.89
C GLY A 134 -8.14 39.76 22.61
N PRO A 135 -8.72 40.89 23.06
CA PRO A 135 -10.11 41.23 22.77
C PRO A 135 -10.31 41.40 21.26
N MET A 136 -11.12 40.53 20.67
CA MET A 136 -11.41 40.54 19.24
C MET A 136 -12.53 41.55 18.94
N SER A 137 -12.18 42.71 18.38
CA SER A 137 -13.16 43.67 17.87
C SER A 137 -13.64 43.27 16.47
N VAL A 138 -14.91 42.91 16.36
CA VAL A 138 -15.56 42.54 15.10
C VAL A 138 -16.03 43.81 14.38
N ALA A 139 -15.58 44.04 13.15
CA ALA A 139 -16.09 45.12 12.31
C ALA A 139 -17.56 44.84 11.91
N PRO A 140 -18.43 45.87 11.82
CA PRO A 140 -19.82 45.66 11.41
C PRO A 140 -19.91 45.10 9.98
N VAL A 141 -20.78 44.11 9.81
CA VAL A 141 -21.06 43.44 8.54
C VAL A 141 -21.65 44.43 7.54
N LEU A 142 -20.98 44.60 6.39
CA LEU A 142 -21.64 45.14 5.20
C LEU A 142 -22.61 44.07 4.68
N GLN A 143 -23.91 44.39 4.72
CA GLN A 143 -24.96 43.57 4.11
C GLN A 143 -24.69 43.44 2.60
N GLN A 144 -24.16 42.30 2.18
CA GLN A 144 -24.18 41.90 0.78
C GLN A 144 -25.21 40.79 0.58
N SER A 145 -26.00 41.02 -0.45
CA SER A 145 -27.23 40.35 -0.83
C SER A 145 -27.11 38.83 -0.96
N SER A 146 -28.21 38.20 -0.55
CA SER A 146 -28.59 36.81 -0.70
C SER A 146 -28.10 36.12 -1.99
N TYR A 147 -27.36 35.02 -1.82
CA TYR A 147 -27.43 33.86 -2.72
C TYR A 147 -27.46 32.58 -1.90
N SER A 148 -28.45 31.75 -2.19
CA SER A 148 -28.63 30.42 -1.61
C SER A 148 -27.55 29.46 -2.10
N SER A 149 -26.76 28.89 -1.19
CA SER A 149 -26.15 27.58 -1.41
C SER A 149 -26.06 26.85 -0.08
N GLY A 150 -26.90 25.82 0.04
CA GLY A 150 -27.04 25.03 1.24
C GLY A 150 -25.97 23.95 1.36
N LYS A 151 -25.52 23.79 2.62
CA LYS A 151 -25.20 22.53 3.31
C LYS A 151 -23.79 21.93 3.13
N SER A 152 -22.96 22.28 4.13
CA SER A 152 -22.31 21.36 5.10
C SER A 152 -21.16 20.48 4.63
N LEU A 153 -19.96 20.90 5.06
CA LEU A 153 -18.71 20.14 5.23
C LEU A 153 -18.94 18.75 5.86
N ARG A 154 -18.53 17.68 5.16
CA ARG A 154 -18.28 16.38 5.80
C ARG A 154 -16.79 16.06 5.70
N LYS A 155 -16.15 16.04 6.86
CA LYS A 155 -14.71 15.85 7.08
C LYS A 155 -14.26 14.50 6.50
N ARG A 156 -13.20 14.53 5.69
CA ARG A 156 -12.53 13.35 5.13
C ARG A 156 -11.62 12.76 6.21
N THR A 157 -11.96 11.58 6.70
CA THR A 157 -11.04 10.72 7.47
C THR A 157 -10.83 9.45 6.66
N LEU A 158 -9.79 9.43 5.82
CA LEU A 158 -9.48 8.32 4.89
C LEU A 158 -8.06 7.76 5.03
N PHE A 159 -7.35 7.98 6.14
CA PHE A 159 -5.95 7.52 6.27
C PHE A 159 -5.61 6.70 7.52
N LYS A 160 -6.58 6.10 8.22
CA LYS A 160 -6.28 5.24 9.37
C LYS A 160 -6.25 3.73 9.10
N PHE A 161 -6.66 3.27 7.91
CA PHE A 161 -6.79 1.83 7.64
C PHE A 161 -5.54 1.19 7.02
N LEU A 162 -4.68 1.98 6.37
CA LEU A 162 -3.46 1.45 5.72
C LEU A 162 -2.28 1.28 6.68
N GLN A 163 -2.37 1.75 7.93
CA GLN A 163 -1.27 1.65 8.91
C GLN A 163 -1.18 0.25 9.55
N ASP A 164 -2.29 -0.50 9.63
CA ASP A 164 -2.29 -1.85 10.23
C ASP A 164 -1.82 -2.95 9.27
N LEU A 165 -1.81 -2.71 7.96
CA LEU A 165 -1.34 -3.69 6.97
C LEU A 165 0.19 -3.79 6.86
N PHE A 166 0.94 -2.84 7.42
CA PHE A 166 2.41 -2.80 7.33
C PHE A 166 3.12 -2.95 8.68
N SER A 167 2.41 -3.32 9.76
CA SER A 167 3.04 -3.62 11.04
C SER A 167 3.41 -5.11 11.13
N PRO A 168 4.69 -5.50 11.06
CA PRO A 168 5.10 -6.87 11.34
C PRO A 168 4.89 -7.15 12.84
N SER A 169 4.02 -8.10 13.16
CA SER A 169 3.89 -8.62 14.53
C SER A 169 5.15 -9.40 14.89
N ILE A 170 6.10 -8.72 15.53
CA ILE A 170 7.23 -9.36 16.21
C ILE A 170 6.67 -9.91 17.53
N LYS A 171 6.45 -11.23 17.59
CA LYS A 171 6.17 -11.94 18.83
C LYS A 171 7.48 -12.13 19.60
N ALA A 172 7.47 -11.72 20.87
CA ALA A 172 8.39 -12.17 21.90
C ALA A 172 7.88 -13.48 22.52
#